data_AF-A0A3D8I122-F1
#
_entry.id   AF-A0A3D8I122-F1
#
_cell.length_a   1.000
_cell.length_b   1.000
_cell.length_c   1.000
_cell.angle_alpha   90.00
_cell.angle_beta   90.00
_cell.angle_gamma   90.00
#
_symmetry.space_group_name_H-M   'P 1'
#
loop_
_entity.id
_entity.type
_entity.pdbx_description
1 polymer ?
#
loop_
_entity_poly.entity_id
_entity_poly.type
_entity_poly.pdbx_seq_one_letter_code
_entity_poly.pdbx_strand_id
1 'polypeptide(L)'
;MKRFINWYNKSLRNKVILFSIIFIFALMYSFLHRPLGLAIFCIDSYYGNSYNELQTLDKLNKNMMYKDIFLQLSDGYNLAYKVKKHKKEFLEYINHFTTDLFLVNLLGLEDWYYQPLLIKAKMYVLEEGFYTAYKEHKKIPITKEDIKSTLDFLNSFDEIVFFFNKISLENTQYKRYMLQANLIRFLLIQPKISFLVFLENRLCSVVDNQAKIIISEILDNVIQIYSQDWGELEDNDMVEFNKNEALNKIAKLKDKLNGC
;
A
#
# COMPACT_ATOMS: atom_id res chain seq x y z
N MET A 1 41.78 -17.11 10.33
CA MET A 1 41.19 -18.39 10.81
C MET A 1 41.89 -19.00 12.03
N LYS A 2 43.18 -19.38 12.00
CA LYS A 2 43.86 -20.05 13.14
C LYS A 2 43.76 -19.32 14.49
N ARG A 3 43.90 -17.99 14.52
CA ARG A 3 43.77 -17.18 15.77
C ARG A 3 42.36 -17.22 16.36
N PHE A 4 41.32 -17.24 15.52
CA PHE A 4 39.92 -17.29 15.96
C PHE A 4 39.55 -18.66 16.54
N ILE A 5 39.98 -19.74 15.89
CA ILE A 5 39.79 -21.12 16.35
C ILE A 5 40.49 -21.33 17.71
N ASN A 6 41.72 -20.83 17.85
CA ASN A 6 42.44 -20.89 19.12
C ASN A 6 41.78 -20.07 20.23
N TRP A 7 41.15 -18.93 19.91
CA TRP A 7 40.40 -18.14 20.88
C TRP A 7 39.09 -18.85 21.29
N TYR A 8 38.34 -19.41 20.34
CA TYR A 8 37.11 -20.14 20.60
C TYR A 8 37.33 -21.38 21.50
N ASN A 9 38.42 -22.11 21.27
CA ASN A 9 38.75 -23.31 22.04
C ASN A 9 39.31 -23.03 23.44
N LYS A 10 39.65 -21.78 23.78
CA LYS A 10 40.29 -21.43 25.06
C LYS A 10 39.39 -21.61 26.30
N SER A 11 38.08 -21.39 26.20
CA SER A 11 37.20 -21.49 27.37
C SER A 11 35.73 -21.67 27.01
N LEU A 12 34.96 -22.28 27.92
CA LEU A 12 33.49 -22.33 27.84
C LEU A 12 32.89 -20.91 27.74
N ARG A 13 33.49 -19.94 28.45
CA ARG A 13 33.09 -18.52 28.40
C ARG A 13 33.16 -17.95 26.99
N ASN A 14 34.22 -18.23 26.23
CA ASN A 14 34.36 -17.72 24.86
C ASN A 14 33.33 -18.34 23.92
N LYS A 15 32.97 -19.62 24.13
CA LYS A 15 31.90 -20.29 23.38
C LYS A 15 30.54 -19.67 23.69
N VAL A 16 30.23 -19.41 24.96
CA VAL A 16 28.99 -18.75 25.39
C VAL A 16 28.90 -17.33 24.83
N ILE A 17 29.99 -16.56 24.87
CA ILE A 17 30.04 -15.21 24.26
C ILE A 17 29.76 -15.29 22.76
N LEU A 18 30.44 -16.18 22.04
CA LEU A 18 30.22 -16.33 20.60
C LEU A 18 28.78 -16.73 20.26
N PHE A 19 28.22 -17.71 20.99
CA PHE A 19 26.83 -18.13 20.82
C PHE A 19 25.86 -17.00 21.10
N SER A 20 26.08 -16.21 22.16
CA SER A 20 25.23 -15.07 22.50
C SER A 20 25.28 -14.01 21.40
N ILE A 21 26.46 -13.72 20.85
CA ILE A 21 26.62 -12.79 19.73
C ILE A 21 25.87 -13.28 18.49
N ILE A 22 26.08 -14.55 18.09
CA ILE A 22 25.39 -15.14 16.93
C ILE A 22 23.88 -15.12 17.14
N PHE A 23 23.41 -15.47 18.34
CA PHE A 23 22.00 -15.49 18.70
C PHE A 23 21.37 -14.09 18.65
N ILE A 24 22.05 -13.07 19.19
CA ILE A 24 21.60 -11.67 19.12
C ILE A 24 21.55 -11.21 17.66
N PHE A 25 22.59 -11.46 16.86
CA PHE A 25 22.57 -11.08 15.44
C PHE A 25 21.50 -11.83 14.64
N ALA A 26 21.28 -13.11 14.93
CA ALA A 26 20.22 -13.90 14.30
C ALA A 26 18.83 -13.36 14.67
N LEU A 27 18.59 -13.06 15.95
CA LEU A 27 17.35 -12.42 16.40
C LEU A 27 17.17 -11.05 15.74
N MET A 28 18.18 -10.19 15.77
CA MET A 28 18.13 -8.88 15.12
C MET A 28 17.81 -9.02 13.63
N TYR A 29 18.43 -9.96 12.92
CA TYR A 29 18.12 -10.20 11.51
C TYR A 29 16.68 -10.69 11.32
N SER A 30 16.24 -11.70 12.07
CA SER A 30 14.88 -12.24 11.97
C SER A 30 13.80 -11.19 12.16
N PHE A 31 14.05 -10.20 13.01
CA PHE A 31 13.10 -9.17 13.38
C PHE A 31 13.25 -7.86 12.60
N LEU A 32 14.48 -7.42 12.30
CA LEU A 32 14.74 -6.13 11.65
C LEU A 32 14.88 -6.21 10.14
N HIS A 33 15.09 -7.39 9.54
CA HIS A 33 15.29 -7.44 8.08
C HIS A 33 14.08 -6.90 7.30
N ARG A 34 12.84 -7.09 7.80
CA ARG A 34 11.62 -6.57 7.18
C ARG A 34 11.53 -5.05 7.29
N PRO A 35 11.58 -4.43 8.50
CA PRO A 35 11.64 -2.98 8.63
C PRO A 35 12.79 -2.33 7.87
N LEU A 36 14.00 -2.91 7.94
CA LEU A 36 15.16 -2.42 7.20
C LEU A 36 14.98 -2.57 5.69
N GLY A 37 14.36 -3.66 5.25
CA GLY A 37 14.01 -3.86 3.84
C GLY A 37 13.08 -2.79 3.31
N LEU A 38 12.10 -2.34 4.11
CA LEU A 38 11.24 -1.21 3.78
C LEU A 38 12.02 0.11 3.74
N ALA A 39 12.87 0.38 4.73
CA ALA A 39 13.72 1.58 4.74
C ALA A 39 14.63 1.65 3.50
N ILE A 40 15.28 0.54 3.14
CA ILE A 40 16.12 0.44 1.95
C ILE A 40 15.28 0.65 0.68
N PHE A 41 14.10 0.02 0.60
CA PHE A 41 13.17 0.21 -0.51
C PHE A 41 12.80 1.69 -0.68
N CYS A 42 12.56 2.41 0.41
CA CYS A 42 12.27 3.84 0.37
C CYS A 42 13.43 4.62 -0.27
N ILE A 43 14.66 4.39 0.18
CA ILE A 43 15.85 5.04 -0.40
C ILE A 43 15.98 4.69 -1.89
N ASP A 44 15.80 3.43 -2.26
CA ASP A 44 15.84 2.96 -3.65
C ASP A 44 14.69 3.55 -4.50
N SER A 45 13.55 3.87 -3.88
CA SER A 45 12.41 4.51 -4.54
C SER A 45 12.67 5.97 -4.91
N TYR A 46 13.59 6.64 -4.21
CA TYR A 46 14.00 8.01 -4.55
C TYR A 46 15.20 8.07 -5.49
N TYR A 47 16.11 7.09 -5.43
CA TYR A 47 17.42 7.21 -6.09
C TYR A 47 17.85 6.00 -6.94
N GLY A 48 17.06 4.92 -6.99
CA GLY A 48 17.51 3.63 -7.51
C GLY A 48 16.53 2.94 -8.47
N ASN A 49 16.43 1.62 -8.39
CA ASN A 49 15.65 0.85 -9.36
C ASN A 49 14.13 1.06 -9.17
N SER A 50 13.68 1.15 -7.92
CA SER A 50 12.28 1.41 -7.59
C SER A 50 11.84 2.81 -8.03
N TYR A 51 12.77 3.77 -8.17
CA TYR A 51 12.50 5.08 -8.78
C TYR A 51 12.08 4.95 -10.26
N ASN A 52 12.75 4.09 -11.03
CA ASN A 52 12.35 3.82 -12.41
C ASN A 52 10.95 3.17 -12.50
N GLU A 53 10.59 2.36 -11.49
CA GLU A 53 9.24 1.80 -11.40
C GLU A 53 8.21 2.90 -11.14
N LEU A 54 8.45 3.80 -10.18
CA LEU A 54 7.58 4.96 -9.95
C LEU A 54 7.42 5.85 -11.18
N GLN A 55 8.50 6.10 -11.92
CA GLN A 55 8.42 6.83 -13.20
C GLN A 55 7.59 6.07 -14.25
N THR A 56 7.67 4.73 -14.25
CA THR A 56 6.88 3.91 -15.18
C THR A 56 5.39 3.96 -14.81
N LEU A 57 5.07 3.94 -13.51
CA LEU A 57 3.70 4.15 -13.02
C LEU A 57 3.16 5.54 -13.39
N ASP A 58 3.98 6.59 -13.30
CA ASP A 58 3.61 7.94 -13.76
C ASP A 58 3.34 7.98 -15.27
N LYS A 59 4.18 7.32 -16.07
CA LYS A 59 3.95 7.18 -17.53
C LYS A 59 2.67 6.42 -17.83
N LEU A 60 2.39 5.33 -17.11
CA LEU A 60 1.13 4.59 -17.24
C LEU A 60 -0.07 5.48 -16.93
N ASN A 61 0.00 6.25 -15.84
CA ASN A 61 -1.05 7.20 -15.45
C ASN A 61 -1.33 8.23 -16.55
N LYS A 62 -0.29 8.92 -17.02
CA LYS A 62 -0.39 9.95 -18.07
C LYS A 62 -0.94 9.42 -19.39
N ASN A 63 -0.68 8.14 -19.69
CA ASN A 63 -1.10 7.52 -20.94
C ASN A 63 -2.34 6.64 -20.82
N MET A 64 -2.99 6.58 -19.66
CA MET A 64 -4.11 5.67 -19.38
C MET A 64 -5.28 5.79 -20.37
N MET A 65 -5.51 6.97 -20.95
CA MET A 65 -6.56 7.20 -21.93
C MET A 65 -6.16 6.81 -23.38
N TYR A 66 -4.86 6.67 -23.66
CA TYR A 66 -4.33 6.32 -24.98
C TYR A 66 -4.09 4.81 -25.08
N LYS A 67 -5.12 4.06 -25.49
CA LYS A 67 -5.15 2.59 -25.48
C LYS A 67 -3.85 1.93 -25.94
N ASP A 68 -3.37 2.22 -27.15
CA ASP A 68 -2.24 1.47 -27.73
C ASP A 68 -0.93 1.74 -26.96
N ILE A 69 -0.69 3.00 -26.59
CA ILE A 69 0.47 3.40 -25.79
C ILE A 69 0.40 2.79 -24.40
N PHE A 70 -0.77 2.85 -23.76
CA PHE A 70 -0.99 2.28 -22.42
C PHE A 70 -0.75 0.77 -22.39
N LEU A 71 -1.29 0.03 -23.38
CA LEU A 71 -1.10 -1.41 -23.47
C LEU A 71 0.37 -1.76 -23.71
N GLN A 72 1.06 -1.03 -24.59
CA GLN A 72 2.49 -1.24 -24.84
C GLN A 72 3.32 -1.02 -23.56
N LEU A 73 3.07 0.07 -22.83
CA LEU A 73 3.75 0.35 -21.56
C LEU A 73 3.44 -0.71 -20.49
N SER A 74 2.18 -1.15 -20.41
CA SER A 74 1.73 -2.15 -19.45
C SER A 74 2.38 -3.51 -19.68
N ASP A 75 2.45 -3.93 -20.94
CA ASP A 75 3.09 -5.19 -21.35
C ASP A 75 4.61 -5.11 -21.14
N GLY A 76 5.24 -3.97 -21.48
CA GLY A 76 6.68 -3.73 -21.26
C GLY A 76 7.08 -3.69 -19.78
N TYR A 77 6.23 -3.16 -18.91
CA TYR A 77 6.42 -3.19 -17.46
C TYR A 77 6.10 -4.55 -16.82
N ASN A 78 5.44 -5.44 -17.56
CA ASN A 78 4.90 -6.70 -17.07
C ASN A 78 3.95 -6.49 -15.86
N LEU A 79 2.97 -5.61 -16.06
CA LEU A 79 2.05 -5.14 -15.02
C LEU A 79 1.35 -6.27 -14.26
N ALA A 80 0.88 -7.30 -14.97
CA ALA A 80 0.20 -8.44 -14.34
C ALA A 80 1.10 -9.20 -13.34
N TYR A 81 2.37 -9.41 -13.70
CA TYR A 81 3.33 -10.04 -12.81
C TYR A 81 3.65 -9.14 -11.61
N LYS A 82 3.85 -7.84 -11.85
CA LYS A 82 4.15 -6.85 -10.83
C LYS A 82 3.07 -6.76 -9.76
N VAL A 83 1.80 -6.62 -10.16
CA VAL A 83 0.65 -6.64 -9.25
C VAL A 83 0.66 -7.88 -8.36
N LYS A 84 0.85 -9.08 -8.95
CA LYS A 84 0.85 -10.33 -8.18
C LYS A 84 2.03 -10.41 -7.21
N LYS A 85 3.22 -10.02 -7.66
CA LYS A 85 4.44 -10.01 -6.85
C LYS A 85 4.32 -9.03 -5.68
N HIS A 86 3.97 -7.79 -5.96
CA HIS A 86 3.87 -6.74 -4.95
C HIS A 86 2.68 -6.96 -3.99
N LYS A 87 1.55 -7.54 -4.44
CA LYS A 87 0.50 -8.02 -3.53
C LYS A 87 1.05 -9.00 -2.50
N LYS A 88 1.78 -10.01 -2.96
CA LYS A 88 2.36 -11.06 -2.08
C LYS A 88 3.36 -10.45 -1.10
N GLU A 89 4.27 -9.62 -1.58
CA GLU A 89 5.25 -8.96 -0.72
C GLU A 89 4.59 -8.05 0.32
N PHE A 90 3.56 -7.31 -0.08
CA PHE A 90 2.89 -6.40 0.85
C PHE A 90 2.05 -7.13 1.90
N LEU A 91 1.39 -8.23 1.54
CA LEU A 91 0.72 -9.10 2.50
C LEU A 91 1.68 -9.66 3.55
N GLU A 92 2.93 -9.93 3.17
CA GLU A 92 3.95 -10.37 4.13
C GLU A 92 4.26 -9.29 5.19
N TYR A 93 4.29 -8.02 4.80
CA TYR A 93 4.44 -6.91 5.75
C TYR A 93 3.20 -6.73 6.62
N ILE A 94 1.99 -6.86 6.06
CA ILE A 94 0.75 -6.83 6.84
C ILE A 94 0.76 -7.93 7.91
N ASN A 95 1.08 -9.16 7.53
CA ASN A 95 1.07 -10.31 8.46
C ASN A 95 2.02 -10.13 9.66
N HIS A 96 3.07 -9.32 9.50
CA HIS A 96 4.06 -9.05 10.54
C HIS A 96 3.94 -7.64 11.14
N PHE A 97 2.92 -6.88 10.74
CA PHE A 97 2.78 -5.45 11.05
C PHE A 97 2.90 -5.18 12.56
N THR A 98 2.13 -5.87 13.39
CA THR A 98 2.18 -5.70 14.86
C THR A 98 3.58 -5.99 15.44
N THR A 99 4.28 -7.01 14.94
CA THR A 99 5.62 -7.36 15.44
C THR A 99 6.65 -6.31 15.01
N ASP A 100 6.60 -5.92 13.74
CA ASP A 100 7.48 -4.91 13.18
C ASP A 100 7.24 -3.54 13.87
N LEU A 101 5.99 -3.18 14.15
CA LEU A 101 5.58 -1.99 14.89
C LEU A 101 6.22 -1.93 16.28
N PHE A 102 6.13 -3.02 17.05
CA PHE A 102 6.72 -3.10 18.38
C PHE A 102 8.22 -2.82 18.34
N LEU A 103 8.93 -3.40 17.38
CA LEU A 103 10.38 -3.28 17.24
C LEU A 103 10.81 -1.88 16.82
N VAL A 104 10.12 -1.28 15.84
CA VAL A 104 10.49 0.06 15.36
C VAL A 104 10.18 1.13 16.40
N ASN A 105 9.09 0.98 17.17
CA ASN A 105 8.79 1.87 18.29
C ASN A 105 9.81 1.71 19.43
N LEU A 106 10.23 0.48 19.74
CA LEU A 106 11.27 0.23 20.76
C LEU A 106 12.61 0.89 20.39
N LEU A 107 12.90 0.98 19.09
CA LEU A 107 14.16 1.52 18.57
C LEU A 107 14.09 3.00 18.16
N GLY A 108 12.91 3.63 18.19
CA GLY A 108 12.71 5.01 17.72
C GLY A 108 12.92 5.16 16.20
N LEU A 109 12.49 4.16 15.43
CA LEU A 109 12.65 4.09 13.96
C LEU A 109 11.28 4.14 13.24
N GLU A 110 10.29 4.78 13.85
CA GLU A 110 8.90 4.79 13.40
C GLU A 110 8.77 5.38 11.99
N ASP A 111 9.30 6.58 11.76
CA ASP A 111 9.21 7.26 10.46
C ASP A 111 9.91 6.48 9.33
N TRP A 112 10.99 5.75 9.68
CA TRP A 112 11.73 4.87 8.77
C TRP A 112 10.98 3.57 8.42
N TYR A 113 9.84 3.32 9.06
CA TYR A 113 8.96 2.19 8.79
C TYR A 113 7.60 2.63 8.23
N TYR A 114 6.98 3.66 8.82
CA TYR A 114 5.63 4.11 8.46
C TYR A 114 5.57 4.68 7.05
N GLN A 115 6.45 5.62 6.70
CA GLN A 115 6.45 6.21 5.36
C GLN A 115 6.76 5.17 4.28
N PRO A 116 7.79 4.31 4.42
CA PRO A 116 8.06 3.29 3.42
C PRO A 116 6.96 2.24 3.25
N LEU A 117 6.32 1.82 4.35
CA LEU A 117 5.18 0.91 4.30
C LEU A 117 4.05 1.48 3.44
N LEU A 118 3.72 2.76 3.65
CA LEU A 118 2.67 3.46 2.91
C LEU A 118 3.06 3.74 1.46
N ILE A 119 4.34 4.05 1.16
CA ILE A 119 4.83 4.15 -0.22
C ILE A 119 4.68 2.83 -0.95
N LYS A 120 5.07 1.72 -0.31
CA LYS A 120 4.95 0.38 -0.91
C LYS A 120 3.50 -0.01 -1.14
N ALA A 121 2.62 0.31 -0.20
CA ALA A 121 1.17 0.15 -0.36
C ALA A 121 0.63 0.98 -1.53
N LYS A 122 1.03 2.26 -1.64
CA LYS A 122 0.65 3.16 -2.74
C LYS A 122 1.07 2.60 -4.10
N MET A 123 2.29 2.08 -4.22
CA MET A 123 2.75 1.44 -5.46
C MET A 123 1.87 0.26 -5.85
N TYR A 124 1.59 -0.63 -4.91
CA TYR A 124 0.71 -1.77 -5.16
C TYR A 124 -0.69 -1.35 -5.62
N VAL A 125 -1.35 -0.40 -4.94
CA VAL A 125 -2.72 0.01 -5.32
C VAL A 125 -2.77 0.75 -6.66
N LEU A 126 -1.70 1.48 -7.02
CA LEU A 126 -1.59 2.09 -8.35
C LEU A 126 -1.45 1.02 -9.44
N GLU A 127 -0.58 0.03 -9.24
CA GLU A 127 -0.44 -1.10 -10.17
C GLU A 127 -1.75 -1.86 -10.33
N GLU A 128 -2.47 -2.08 -9.23
CA GLU A 128 -3.80 -2.72 -9.24
C GLU A 128 -4.80 -1.90 -10.08
N GLY A 129 -4.85 -0.59 -9.86
CA GLY A 129 -5.71 0.32 -10.61
C GLY A 129 -5.38 0.31 -12.11
N PHE A 130 -4.09 0.35 -12.46
CA PHE A 130 -3.67 0.23 -13.86
C PHE A 130 -3.97 -1.15 -14.44
N TYR A 131 -3.90 -2.22 -13.64
CA TYR A 131 -4.27 -3.55 -14.12
C TYR A 131 -5.77 -3.66 -14.38
N THR A 132 -6.59 -2.98 -13.57
CA THR A 132 -8.02 -2.82 -13.85
C THR A 132 -8.24 -2.06 -15.17
N ALA A 133 -7.51 -0.97 -15.41
CA ALA A 133 -7.55 -0.25 -16.69
C ALA A 133 -7.06 -1.09 -17.88
N TYR A 134 -6.06 -1.93 -17.67
CA TYR A 134 -5.55 -2.87 -18.67
C TYR A 134 -6.63 -3.87 -19.08
N LYS A 135 -7.34 -4.45 -18.11
CA LYS A 135 -8.48 -5.32 -18.36
C LYS A 135 -9.53 -4.61 -19.21
N GLU A 136 -9.87 -3.37 -18.88
CA GLU A 136 -10.82 -2.56 -19.66
C GLU A 136 -10.36 -2.38 -21.11
N HIS A 137 -9.12 -1.93 -21.34
CA HIS A 137 -8.59 -1.74 -22.70
C HIS A 137 -8.56 -3.02 -23.54
N LYS A 138 -8.40 -4.17 -22.88
CA LYS A 138 -8.48 -5.52 -23.46
C LYS A 138 -9.91 -6.08 -23.51
N LYS A 139 -10.92 -5.33 -23.05
CA LYS A 139 -12.33 -5.73 -22.96
C LYS A 139 -12.54 -7.00 -22.10
N ILE A 140 -11.74 -7.14 -21.05
CA ILE A 140 -11.86 -8.20 -20.06
C ILE A 140 -12.75 -7.68 -18.94
N PRO A 141 -13.95 -8.23 -18.73
CA PRO A 141 -14.90 -7.72 -17.76
C PRO A 141 -14.38 -7.84 -16.33
N ILE A 142 -14.79 -6.90 -15.48
CA ILE A 142 -14.67 -7.03 -14.03
C ILE A 142 -15.73 -8.03 -13.53
N THR A 143 -15.30 -8.91 -12.62
CA THR A 143 -16.08 -10.03 -12.09
C THR A 143 -16.29 -9.89 -10.58
N LYS A 144 -17.19 -10.71 -10.03
CA LYS A 144 -17.42 -10.79 -8.58
C LYS A 144 -16.16 -11.18 -7.82
N GLU A 145 -15.35 -12.07 -8.39
CA GLU A 145 -14.09 -12.52 -7.78
C GLU A 145 -13.05 -11.40 -7.74
N ASP A 146 -13.05 -10.50 -8.74
CA ASP A 146 -12.19 -9.31 -8.71
C ASP A 146 -12.54 -8.37 -7.55
N ILE A 147 -13.84 -8.20 -7.26
CA ILE A 147 -14.32 -7.40 -6.12
C ILE A 147 -13.97 -8.09 -4.81
N LYS A 148 -14.26 -9.40 -4.68
CA LYS A 148 -13.92 -10.18 -3.49
C LYS A 148 -12.43 -10.11 -3.16
N SER A 149 -11.56 -10.32 -4.15
CA SER A 149 -10.10 -10.24 -3.99
C SER A 149 -9.61 -8.87 -3.52
N THR A 150 -10.31 -7.78 -3.89
CA THR A 150 -10.07 -6.43 -3.37
C THR A 150 -10.51 -6.32 -1.92
N LEU A 151 -11.71 -6.79 -1.57
CA LEU A 151 -12.23 -6.75 -0.21
C LEU A 151 -11.39 -7.59 0.76
N ASP A 152 -10.94 -8.77 0.35
CA ASP A 152 -10.06 -9.62 1.16
C ASP A 152 -8.73 -8.94 1.48
N PHE A 153 -8.18 -8.20 0.51
CA PHE A 153 -6.98 -7.40 0.75
C PHE A 153 -7.26 -6.21 1.66
N LEU A 154 -8.38 -5.50 1.48
CA LEU A 154 -8.77 -4.38 2.36
C LEU A 154 -8.91 -4.84 3.81
N ASN A 155 -9.55 -5.98 4.04
CA ASN A 155 -9.68 -6.56 5.38
C ASN A 155 -8.32 -6.80 6.03
N SER A 156 -7.30 -7.18 5.24
CA SER A 156 -5.93 -7.36 5.72
C SER A 156 -5.27 -5.99 5.99
N PHE A 157 -5.52 -5.00 5.16
CA PHE A 157 -4.95 -3.65 5.29
C PHE A 157 -5.61 -2.80 6.40
N ASP A 158 -6.82 -3.17 6.85
CA ASP A 158 -7.59 -2.40 7.84
C ASP A 158 -6.86 -2.28 9.20
N GLU A 159 -6.01 -3.24 9.58
CA GLU A 159 -5.18 -3.14 10.79
C GLU A 159 -4.22 -1.94 10.72
N ILE A 160 -3.59 -1.74 9.56
CA ILE A 160 -2.68 -0.61 9.32
C ILE A 160 -3.43 0.71 9.37
N VAL A 161 -4.62 0.76 8.76
CA VAL A 161 -5.44 1.98 8.74
C VAL A 161 -5.96 2.31 10.14
N PHE A 162 -6.45 1.31 10.88
CA PHE A 162 -6.88 1.48 12.26
C PHE A 162 -5.74 2.03 13.12
N PHE A 163 -4.53 1.48 12.98
CA PHE A 163 -3.35 1.98 13.68
C PHE A 163 -3.09 3.46 13.38
N PHE A 164 -3.01 3.85 12.11
CA PHE A 164 -2.74 5.25 11.74
C PHE A 164 -3.85 6.21 12.15
N ASN A 165 -5.12 5.79 12.08
CA ASN A 165 -6.27 6.55 12.59
C ASN A 165 -6.18 6.75 14.09
N LYS A 166 -5.74 5.74 14.85
CA LYS A 166 -5.64 5.85 16.30
C LYS A 166 -4.51 6.79 16.72
N ILE A 167 -3.30 6.61 16.19
CA ILE A 167 -2.16 7.43 16.60
C ILE A 167 -2.29 8.90 16.18
N SER A 168 -3.03 9.20 15.11
CA SER A 168 -3.23 10.58 14.65
C SER A 168 -4.17 11.39 15.56
N LEU A 169 -5.06 10.71 16.31
CA LEU A 169 -5.87 11.32 17.35
C LEU A 169 -5.03 11.75 18.55
N GLU A 170 -3.93 11.03 18.81
CA GLU A 170 -3.03 11.26 19.94
C GLU A 170 -1.93 12.27 19.61
N ASN A 171 -1.43 12.29 18.36
CA ASN A 171 -0.39 13.22 17.92
C ASN A 171 -0.61 13.67 16.46
N THR A 172 -0.73 14.99 16.28
CA THR A 172 -1.00 15.62 14.99
C THR A 172 0.09 15.40 13.94
N GLN A 173 1.32 15.09 14.34
CA GLN A 173 2.43 14.76 13.42
C GLN A 173 2.13 13.50 12.59
N TYR A 174 1.32 12.57 13.10
CA TYR A 174 0.96 11.36 12.38
C TYR A 174 -0.26 11.51 11.46
N LYS A 175 -0.88 12.70 11.39
CA LYS A 175 -2.02 12.96 10.48
C LYS A 175 -1.68 12.66 9.02
N ARG A 176 -0.45 12.92 8.58
CA ARG A 176 0.01 12.60 7.23
C ARG A 176 -0.14 11.12 6.89
N TYR A 177 0.15 10.23 7.85
CA TYR A 177 0.09 8.79 7.64
C TYR A 177 -1.33 8.26 7.65
N MET A 178 -2.17 8.80 8.53
CA MET A 178 -3.61 8.56 8.52
C MET A 178 -4.22 8.93 7.17
N LEU A 179 -3.91 10.12 6.64
CA LEU A 179 -4.36 10.55 5.32
C LEU A 179 -3.91 9.58 4.22
N GLN A 180 -2.62 9.28 4.16
CA GLN A 180 -2.06 8.35 3.17
C GLN A 180 -2.71 6.95 3.25
N ALA A 181 -2.88 6.39 4.45
CA ALA A 181 -3.50 5.08 4.65
C ALA A 181 -4.95 5.04 4.14
N ASN A 182 -5.74 6.08 4.43
CA ASN A 182 -7.11 6.16 3.93
C ASN A 182 -7.17 6.42 2.42
N LEU A 183 -6.21 7.16 1.85
CA LEU A 183 -6.07 7.29 0.40
C LEU A 183 -5.87 5.94 -0.26
N ILE A 184 -5.01 5.10 0.31
CA ILE A 184 -4.68 3.77 -0.21
C ILE A 184 -5.94 2.90 -0.26
N ARG A 185 -6.77 2.90 0.80
CA ARG A 185 -8.06 2.19 0.81
C ARG A 185 -8.97 2.65 -0.33
N PHE A 186 -9.06 3.97 -0.52
CA PHE A 186 -9.87 4.55 -1.58
C PHE A 186 -9.36 4.14 -2.98
N LEU A 187 -8.06 4.30 -3.24
CA LEU A 187 -7.44 4.00 -4.53
C LEU A 187 -7.55 2.53 -4.92
N LEU A 188 -7.65 1.62 -3.95
CA LEU A 188 -7.82 0.20 -4.23
C LEU A 188 -9.24 -0.16 -4.71
N ILE A 189 -10.25 0.64 -4.37
CA ILE A 189 -11.65 0.41 -4.74
C ILE A 189 -12.05 1.25 -5.95
N GLN A 190 -11.59 2.50 -5.99
CA GLN A 190 -12.06 3.51 -6.92
C GLN A 190 -11.99 3.09 -8.39
N PRO A 191 -10.90 2.48 -8.90
CA PRO A 191 -10.82 2.07 -10.29
C PRO A 191 -11.93 1.09 -10.66
N LYS A 192 -12.06 -0.03 -9.93
CA LYS A 192 -13.04 -1.09 -10.22
C LYS A 192 -14.48 -0.58 -10.19
N ILE A 193 -14.85 0.19 -9.17
CA ILE A 193 -16.20 0.72 -9.06
C ILE A 193 -16.46 1.75 -10.16
N SER A 194 -15.48 2.60 -10.48
CA SER A 194 -15.63 3.57 -11.58
C SER A 194 -15.83 2.89 -12.93
N PHE A 195 -15.05 1.83 -13.24
CA PHE A 195 -15.23 1.05 -14.48
C PHE A 195 -16.60 0.36 -14.52
N LEU A 196 -17.02 -0.29 -13.42
CA LEU A 196 -18.33 -0.93 -13.32
C LEU A 196 -19.50 0.03 -13.48
N VAL A 197 -19.35 1.27 -12.98
CA VAL A 197 -20.37 2.33 -13.06
C VAL A 197 -20.43 2.97 -14.44
N PHE A 198 -19.28 3.49 -14.91
CA PHE A 198 -19.26 4.45 -16.01
C PHE A 198 -18.97 3.81 -17.38
N LEU A 199 -18.40 2.60 -17.41
CA LEU A 199 -18.00 1.95 -18.65
C LEU A 199 -18.75 0.65 -18.89
N GLU A 200 -18.83 -0.23 -17.89
CA GLU A 200 -19.52 -1.51 -18.06
C GLU A 200 -21.04 -1.43 -17.79
N ASN A 201 -21.51 -0.46 -17.00
CA ASN A 201 -22.89 -0.39 -16.50
C ASN A 201 -23.37 -1.72 -15.86
N ARG A 202 -22.48 -2.36 -15.09
CA ARG A 202 -22.67 -3.71 -14.51
C ARG A 202 -22.59 -3.75 -12.99
N LEU A 203 -22.50 -2.58 -12.34
CA LEU A 203 -22.31 -2.46 -10.90
C LEU A 203 -23.21 -3.40 -10.08
N CYS A 204 -24.52 -3.32 -10.24
CA CYS A 204 -25.47 -4.09 -9.43
C CYS A 204 -25.45 -5.60 -9.71
N SER A 205 -24.87 -6.02 -10.84
CA SER A 205 -24.70 -7.45 -11.17
C SER A 205 -23.44 -8.06 -10.57
N VAL A 206 -22.45 -7.21 -10.24
CA VAL A 206 -21.12 -7.62 -9.78
C VAL A 206 -20.93 -7.37 -8.29
N VAL A 207 -21.41 -6.25 -7.78
CA VAL A 207 -21.32 -5.88 -6.37
C VAL A 207 -22.57 -6.40 -5.64
N ASP A 208 -22.40 -7.36 -4.74
CA ASP A 208 -23.47 -7.83 -3.89
C ASP A 208 -23.72 -6.91 -2.68
N ASN A 209 -24.77 -7.18 -1.90
CA ASN A 209 -25.16 -6.35 -0.76
C ASN A 209 -24.06 -6.23 0.30
N GLN A 210 -23.29 -7.29 0.56
CA GLN A 210 -22.24 -7.26 1.57
C GLN A 210 -21.09 -6.37 1.10
N ALA A 211 -20.65 -6.56 -0.15
CA ALA A 211 -19.64 -5.73 -0.79
C ALA A 211 -20.06 -4.26 -0.83
N LYS A 212 -21.33 -3.98 -1.18
CA LYS A 212 -21.90 -2.64 -1.21
C LYS A 212 -21.79 -1.93 0.13
N ILE A 213 -22.14 -2.61 1.23
CA ILE A 213 -22.07 -2.03 2.59
C ILE A 213 -20.62 -1.63 2.91
N ILE A 214 -19.68 -2.56 2.74
CA ILE A 214 -18.27 -2.33 3.05
C ILE A 214 -17.69 -1.19 2.19
N ILE A 215 -17.97 -1.19 0.89
CA ILE A 215 -17.51 -0.12 -0.01
C ILE A 215 -18.10 1.22 0.42
N SER A 216 -19.39 1.28 0.74
CA SER A 216 -20.06 2.52 1.16
C SER A 216 -19.46 3.08 2.45
N GLU A 217 -19.19 2.22 3.44
CA GLU A 217 -18.51 2.61 4.68
C GLU A 217 -17.10 3.17 4.41
N ILE A 218 -16.36 2.58 3.47
CA ILE A 218 -15.04 3.09 3.08
C ILE A 218 -15.18 4.46 2.41
N LEU A 219 -16.11 4.63 1.47
CA LEU A 219 -16.33 5.93 0.83
C LEU A 219 -16.74 7.00 1.84
N ASP A 220 -17.57 6.65 2.83
CA ASP A 220 -18.00 7.57 3.89
C ASP A 220 -16.86 7.97 4.82
N ASN A 221 -16.04 7.02 5.24
CA ASN A 221 -14.84 7.30 6.02
C ASN A 221 -13.87 8.22 5.24
N VAL A 222 -13.68 7.96 3.95
CA VAL A 222 -12.82 8.80 3.09
C VAL A 222 -13.41 10.19 2.95
N ILE A 223 -14.73 10.35 2.70
CA ILE A 223 -15.37 11.67 2.67
C ILE A 223 -15.16 12.39 4.01
N GLN A 224 -15.44 11.75 5.13
CA GLN A 224 -15.34 12.34 6.45
C GLN A 224 -13.93 12.85 6.74
N ILE A 225 -12.92 12.04 6.41
CA ILE A 225 -11.51 12.41 6.57
C ILE A 225 -11.21 13.56 5.60
N TYR A 226 -11.34 13.35 4.29
CA TYR A 226 -10.94 14.34 3.29
C TYR A 226 -11.74 15.63 3.29
N SER A 227 -12.89 15.72 3.97
CA SER A 227 -13.62 16.98 4.14
C SER A 227 -13.05 17.87 5.26
N GLN A 228 -12.16 17.35 6.12
CA GLN A 228 -11.56 18.13 7.20
C GLN A 228 -10.56 19.16 6.65
N ASP A 229 -10.37 20.25 7.39
CA ASP A 229 -9.30 21.22 7.13
C ASP A 229 -7.97 20.67 7.66
N TRP A 230 -6.97 20.60 6.76
CA TRP A 230 -5.68 19.99 7.04
C TRP A 230 -4.54 21.00 7.21
N GLY A 231 -4.81 22.30 7.05
CA GLY A 231 -3.80 23.36 7.19
C GLY A 231 -2.56 23.14 6.30
N GLU A 232 -1.36 23.32 6.87
CA GLU A 232 -0.06 23.25 6.17
C GLU A 232 0.28 21.87 5.54
N LEU A 233 -0.50 20.83 5.80
CA LEU A 233 -0.33 19.52 5.15
C LEU A 233 -0.77 19.53 3.67
N GLU A 234 -1.54 20.52 3.23
CA GLU A 234 -1.96 20.67 1.82
C GLU A 234 -0.82 21.17 0.92
N ASP A 235 0.19 21.88 1.45
CA ASP A 235 1.17 22.63 0.63
C ASP A 235 2.45 21.85 0.24
N ASN A 236 2.82 20.74 0.91
CA ASN A 236 4.16 20.15 0.74
C ASN A 236 4.25 18.74 0.14
N ASP A 237 3.22 17.88 0.23
CA ASP A 237 3.38 16.44 -0.12
C ASP A 237 2.21 15.83 -0.91
N MET A 238 1.12 16.56 -1.13
CA MET A 238 -0.01 16.06 -1.90
C MET A 238 0.10 16.54 -3.35
N VAL A 239 0.61 15.66 -4.22
CA VAL A 239 0.50 15.76 -5.69
C VAL A 239 -0.91 16.24 -6.04
N GLU A 240 -1.06 17.54 -6.35
CA GLU A 240 -2.20 18.21 -6.97
C GLU A 240 -3.56 17.51 -6.74
N PHE A 241 -3.83 17.10 -5.49
CA PHE A 241 -5.05 16.39 -5.16
C PHE A 241 -6.12 17.45 -5.04
N ASN A 242 -6.83 17.72 -6.14
CA ASN A 242 -7.98 18.60 -6.10
C ASN A 242 -9.05 17.95 -5.21
N LYS A 243 -8.98 18.28 -3.91
CA LYS A 243 -9.83 17.78 -2.83
C LYS A 243 -11.30 17.83 -3.21
N ASN A 244 -11.73 18.94 -3.80
CA ASN A 244 -13.11 19.13 -4.24
C ASN A 244 -13.49 18.20 -5.40
N GLU A 245 -12.60 18.01 -6.38
CA GLU A 245 -12.84 17.08 -7.48
C GLU A 245 -12.90 15.62 -6.99
N ALA A 246 -12.01 15.24 -6.07
CA ALA A 246 -11.99 13.91 -5.50
C ALA A 246 -13.24 13.61 -4.67
N LEU A 247 -13.65 14.53 -3.78
CA LEU A 247 -14.88 14.42 -3.00
C LEU A 247 -16.11 14.31 -3.90
N ASN A 248 -16.17 15.10 -4.99
CA ASN A 248 -17.25 15.01 -5.97
C ASN A 248 -17.29 13.66 -6.70
N LYS A 249 -16.12 13.08 -7.03
CA LYS A 249 -16.05 11.74 -7.63
C LYS A 249 -16.52 10.67 -6.64
N ILE A 250 -16.11 10.77 -5.38
CA ILE A 250 -16.52 9.83 -4.33
C ILE A 250 -18.04 9.87 -4.11
N ALA A 251 -18.62 11.06 -4.00
CA ALA A 251 -20.07 11.24 -3.84
C ALA A 251 -20.85 10.60 -5.01
N LYS A 252 -20.42 10.84 -6.26
CA LYS A 252 -21.03 10.22 -7.44
C LYS A 252 -20.96 8.69 -7.43
N LEU A 253 -19.84 8.11 -7.00
CA LEU A 253 -19.70 6.66 -6.87
C LEU A 253 -20.64 6.10 -5.80
N LYS A 254 -20.76 6.79 -4.67
CA LYS A 254 -21.68 6.42 -3.59
C LYS A 254 -23.14 6.44 -4.05
N ASP A 255 -23.56 7.50 -4.73
CA ASP A 255 -24.93 7.61 -5.25
C ASP A 255 -25.25 6.47 -6.22
N LYS A 256 -24.30 6.08 -7.06
CA LYS A 256 -24.45 4.94 -7.99
C LYS A 256 -24.51 3.60 -7.28
N LEU A 257 -23.70 3.40 -6.24
CA LEU A 257 -23.78 2.21 -5.38
C LEU A 257 -25.12 2.11 -4.65
N ASN A 258 -25.66 3.24 -4.17
CA ASN A 258 -26.97 3.30 -3.51
C ASN A 258 -28.17 3.09 -4.45
N GLY A 259 -27.96 3.23 -5.76
CA GLY A 259 -28.97 2.91 -6.79
C GLY A 259 -28.99 1.43 -7.18
N CYS A 260 -27.98 0.67 -6.76
CA CYS A 260 -28.09 -0.77 -6.51
C CYS A 260 -28.61 -0.96 -5.07
#